data_AF-A0A9E4IZF6-F1
#
_entry.id   AF-A0A9E4IZF6-F1
#
_cell.length_a   1.000
_cell.length_b   1.000
_cell.length_c   1.000
_cell.angle_alpha   90.00
_cell.angle_beta   90.00
_cell.angle_gamma   90.00
#
_symmetry.space_group_name_H-M   'P 1'
#
loop_
_entity.id
_entity.type
_entity.pdbx_description
1 polymer ?
#
loop_
_entity_poly.entity_id
_entity_poly.type
_entity_poly.pdbx_seq_one_letter_code
_entity_poly.pdbx_strand_id
1 'polypeptide(L)'
;MNTEISAAEEAPVAEPAVEAVESEEWPEQEPLTRESRFLYVDVAARRAKQLRRGALPRLAGLAPDPETGERPKPVAKLERIAMEEVDKGLIVYALPEPQEPESEES
;
A
#
# COMPACT_ATOMS: atom_id res chain seq x y z
N MET A 1 -46.11 41.46 -32.77
CA MET A 1 -45.94 41.31 -31.31
C MET A 1 -45.02 40.11 -31.15
N ASN A 2 -43.75 40.37 -30.86
CA ASN A 2 -42.73 39.35 -30.71
C ASN A 2 -42.56 39.08 -29.21
N THR A 3 -42.66 37.82 -28.81
CA THR A 3 -42.47 37.34 -27.44
C THR A 3 -41.69 36.03 -27.55
N GLU A 4 -40.36 36.13 -27.51
CA GLU A 4 -39.47 35.76 -26.39
C GLU A 4 -39.00 34.30 -26.48
N ILE A 5 -37.74 34.16 -26.89
CA ILE A 5 -36.97 32.92 -26.92
C ILE A 5 -36.63 32.57 -25.46
N SER A 6 -37.24 31.50 -24.94
CA SER A 6 -36.91 30.95 -23.63
C SER A 6 -35.66 30.07 -23.70
N ALA A 7 -34.65 30.52 -22.97
CA ALA A 7 -33.65 29.75 -22.22
C ALA A 7 -33.80 28.22 -22.22
N ALA A 8 -32.73 27.52 -22.57
CA ALA A 8 -31.78 26.97 -21.59
C ALA A 8 -30.68 26.20 -22.34
N GLU A 9 -29.47 26.71 -22.24
CA GLU A 9 -28.23 26.05 -22.64
C GLU A 9 -27.98 24.88 -21.68
N GLU A 10 -28.21 23.66 -22.14
CA GLU A 10 -27.90 22.45 -21.39
C GLU A 10 -26.43 22.09 -21.66
N ALA A 11 -25.56 22.58 -20.80
CA ALA A 11 -24.16 22.19 -20.76
C ALA A 11 -24.05 20.69 -20.43
N PRO A 12 -23.31 19.88 -21.21
CA PRO A 12 -23.10 18.49 -20.83
C PRO A 12 -22.23 18.46 -19.57
N VAL A 13 -22.80 17.95 -18.49
CA VAL A 13 -22.11 17.63 -17.24
C VAL A 13 -21.04 16.60 -17.57
N ALA A 14 -19.80 17.05 -17.65
CA ALA A 14 -18.64 16.18 -17.73
C ALA A 14 -18.52 15.44 -16.40
N GLU A 15 -18.87 14.16 -16.39
CA GLU A 15 -18.46 13.23 -15.35
C GLU A 15 -16.93 13.25 -15.29
N PRO A 16 -16.29 13.50 -14.14
CA PRO A 16 -14.86 13.30 -14.04
C PRO A 16 -14.63 11.79 -14.14
N ALA A 17 -14.17 11.35 -15.31
CA ALA A 17 -13.59 10.04 -15.50
C ALA A 17 -12.51 9.86 -14.44
N VAL A 18 -12.82 9.06 -13.43
CA VAL A 18 -11.83 8.55 -12.49
C VAL A 18 -10.88 7.69 -13.31
N GLU A 19 -9.77 8.30 -13.75
CA GLU A 19 -8.65 7.55 -14.31
C GLU A 19 -8.29 6.48 -13.29
N ALA A 20 -8.53 5.22 -13.68
CA ALA A 20 -8.04 4.07 -12.96
C ALA A 20 -6.53 4.25 -12.88
N VAL A 21 -6.04 4.63 -11.70
CA VAL A 21 -4.63 4.57 -11.36
C VAL A 21 -4.17 3.16 -11.71
N GLU A 22 -3.36 3.06 -12.77
CA GLU A 22 -2.67 1.82 -13.11
C GLU A 22 -2.05 1.29 -11.82
N SER A 23 -2.35 0.03 -11.53
CA SER A 23 -1.84 -0.66 -10.36
C SER A 23 -0.32 -0.66 -10.49
N GLU A 24 0.36 0.31 -9.90
CA GLU A 24 1.81 0.39 -9.88
C GLU A 24 2.31 -0.95 -9.31
N GLU A 25 2.89 -1.80 -10.17
CA GLU A 25 3.37 -3.12 -9.79
C GLU A 25 4.59 -2.91 -8.90
N TRP A 26 4.35 -2.85 -7.59
CA TRP A 26 5.41 -2.78 -6.60
C TRP A 26 6.26 -4.04 -6.70
N PRO A 27 7.59 -3.94 -6.77
CA PRO A 27 8.46 -5.10 -6.91
C PRO A 27 8.26 -6.02 -5.70
N GLU A 28 7.80 -7.24 -5.97
CA GLU A 28 7.66 -8.28 -4.96
C GLU A 28 9.04 -8.55 -4.36
N GLN A 29 9.19 -8.33 -3.05
CA GLN A 29 10.47 -8.50 -2.38
C GLN A 29 10.66 -9.97 -2.02
N GLU A 30 11.90 -10.46 -2.07
CA GLU A 30 12.21 -11.75 -1.47
C GLU A 30 11.81 -11.72 0.01
N PRO A 31 11.14 -12.78 0.51
CA PRO A 31 10.74 -12.85 1.90
C PRO A 31 11.99 -12.71 2.77
N LEU A 32 11.98 -11.76 3.70
CA LEU A 32 13.05 -11.62 4.68
C LEU A 32 13.11 -12.90 5.51
N THR A 33 14.04 -13.78 5.18
CA THR A 33 14.34 -14.96 5.98
C THR A 33 14.71 -14.50 7.38
N ARG A 34 14.41 -15.31 8.40
CA ARG A 34 14.79 -15.04 9.80
C ARG A 34 16.31 -14.93 10.03
N GLU A 35 17.13 -15.03 8.99
CA GLU A 35 18.59 -14.91 9.04
C GLU A 35 18.99 -13.47 9.43
N SER A 36 18.35 -12.46 8.83
CA SER A 36 18.51 -11.06 9.23
C SER A 36 17.46 -10.64 10.27
N ARG A 37 17.63 -11.14 11.50
CA ARG A 37 16.66 -10.95 12.60
C ARG A 37 16.35 -9.48 12.90
N PHE A 38 17.35 -8.60 12.86
CA PHE A 38 17.16 -7.18 13.15
C PHE A 38 16.36 -6.48 12.07
N LEU A 39 16.72 -6.71 10.80
CA LEU A 39 16.00 -6.13 9.67
C LEU A 39 14.54 -6.60 9.63
N TYR A 40 14.30 -7.90 9.88
CA TYR A 40 12.96 -8.45 9.99
C TYR A 40 12.12 -7.73 11.06
N VAL A 41 12.66 -7.57 12.27
CA VAL A 41 11.97 -6.90 13.38
C VAL A 41 11.72 -5.43 13.06
N ASP A 42 12.68 -4.72 12.48
CA ASP A 42 12.53 -3.31 12.13
C ASP A 42 11.47 -3.08 11.06
N VAL A 43 11.47 -3.89 9.99
CA VAL A 43 10.47 -3.82 8.93
C VAL A 43 9.09 -4.16 9.49
N ALA A 44 8.96 -5.24 10.27
CA ALA A 44 7.70 -5.63 10.90
C ALA A 44 7.17 -4.56 11.87
N ALA A 45 8.04 -3.94 12.68
CA ALA A 45 7.66 -2.88 13.61
C ALA A 45 7.19 -1.60 12.88
N ARG A 46 7.90 -1.19 11.82
CA ARG A 46 7.47 -0.08 10.95
C ARG A 46 6.11 -0.37 10.34
N ARG A 47 5.92 -1.60 9.84
CA ARG A 47 4.65 -2.01 9.25
C ARG A 47 3.51 -2.05 10.26
N ALA A 48 3.72 -2.59 11.46
CA ALA A 48 2.73 -2.55 12.53
C ALA A 48 2.33 -1.11 12.90
N LYS A 49 3.28 -0.17 12.89
CA LYS A 49 2.99 1.27 13.09
C LYS A 49 2.12 1.84 11.96
N GLN A 50 2.34 1.43 10.70
CA GLN A 50 1.46 1.82 9.58
C GLN A 50 0.04 1.30 9.80
N LEU A 51 -0.11 0.01 10.16
CA LEU A 51 -1.43 -0.59 10.42
C LEU A 51 -2.17 0.12 11.55
N ARG A 52 -1.46 0.48 12.64
CA ARG A 52 -2.01 1.28 13.75
C ARG A 52 -2.47 2.67 13.31
N ARG A 53 -1.93 3.21 12.22
CA ARG A 53 -2.31 4.50 11.61
C ARG A 53 -3.43 4.35 10.56
N GLY A 54 -3.99 3.15 10.39
CA GLY A 54 -5.06 2.90 9.43
C GLY A 54 -4.60 2.45 8.04
N ALA A 55 -3.31 2.10 7.87
CA ALA A 55 -2.90 1.44 6.64
C ALA A 55 -3.60 0.09 6.49
N LEU A 56 -3.90 -0.27 5.24
CA LEU A 56 -4.66 -1.47 4.92
C LEU A 56 -3.75 -2.71 4.90
N PRO A 57 -4.18 -3.86 5.46
CA PRO A 57 -3.47 -5.12 5.32
C PRO A 57 -3.38 -5.57 3.85
N ARG A 58 -2.28 -6.23 3.51
CA ARG A 58 -1.94 -6.81 2.21
C ARG A 58 -2.14 -8.33 2.16
N LEU A 59 -2.44 -8.96 3.30
CA LEU A 59 -2.75 -10.40 3.34
C LEU A 59 -4.03 -10.69 2.56
N ALA A 60 -4.01 -11.72 1.72
CA ALA A 60 -5.16 -12.12 0.90
C ALA A 60 -6.43 -12.40 1.73
N GLY A 61 -6.30 -13.04 2.90
CA GLY A 61 -7.43 -13.29 3.80
C GLY A 61 -8.00 -12.03 4.48
N LEU A 62 -7.36 -10.88 4.31
CA LEU A 62 -7.80 -9.56 4.78
C LEU A 62 -7.99 -8.56 3.62
N ALA A 63 -7.95 -9.07 2.38
CA ALA A 63 -8.28 -8.31 1.19
C ALA A 63 -9.78 -7.95 1.21
N PRO A 64 -10.16 -6.84 0.55
CA PRO A 64 -11.56 -6.54 0.34
C PRO A 64 -12.17 -7.61 -0.55
N ASP A 65 -13.40 -8.00 -0.25
CA ASP A 65 -14.18 -8.87 -1.12
C ASP A 65 -14.41 -8.17 -2.48
N PRO A 66 -14.22 -8.87 -3.62
CA PRO A 66 -14.26 -8.25 -4.94
C PRO A 66 -15.67 -7.78 -5.36
N GLU A 67 -16.73 -8.37 -4.80
CA GLU A 67 -18.11 -8.04 -5.16
C GLU A 67 -18.69 -6.97 -4.22
N THR A 68 -18.39 -7.06 -2.92
CA THR A 68 -18.98 -6.18 -1.89
C THR A 68 -18.03 -5.06 -1.46
N GLY A 69 -16.73 -5.19 -1.71
CA GLY A 69 -15.70 -4.25 -1.26
C GLY A 69 -15.45 -4.27 0.25
N GLU A 70 -16.21 -5.07 1.01
CA GLU A 70 -16.09 -5.15 2.46
C GLU A 70 -14.81 -5.89 2.86
N ARG A 71 -14.09 -5.35 3.85
CA ARG A 71 -12.91 -6.00 4.41
C ARG A 71 -13.29 -6.78 5.66
N PRO A 72 -12.84 -8.04 5.79
CA PRO A 72 -13.04 -8.80 7.02
C PRO A 72 -12.25 -8.15 8.16
N LYS A 73 -12.85 -8.15 9.36
CA LYS A 73 -12.19 -7.61 10.54
C LYS A 73 -11.00 -8.52 10.94
N PRO A 74 -9.80 -7.97 11.14
CA PRO A 74 -8.67 -8.77 11.58
C PRO A 74 -8.93 -9.36 12.97
N VAL A 75 -8.81 -10.68 13.09
CA VAL A 75 -8.90 -11.42 14.36
C VAL A 75 -7.57 -11.36 15.12
N ALA A 76 -6.46 -11.30 14.37
CA ALA A 76 -5.11 -11.22 14.91
C ALA A 76 -4.71 -9.79 15.28
N LYS A 77 -3.75 -9.66 16.20
CA LYS A 77 -3.09 -8.38 16.51
C LYS A 77 -2.37 -7.83 15.27
N LEU A 78 -2.33 -6.51 15.14
CA LEU A 78 -1.70 -5.83 14.00
C LEU A 78 -0.21 -6.17 13.87
N GLU A 79 0.48 -6.42 14.99
CA GLU A 79 1.87 -6.88 14.98
C GLU A 79 2.01 -8.24 14.28
N ARG A 80 1.08 -9.16 14.53
CA ARG A 80 1.11 -10.50 13.93
C ARG A 80 0.83 -10.42 12.43
N ILE A 81 -0.09 -9.55 12.02
CA ILE A 81 -0.38 -9.29 10.61
C ILE A 81 0.86 -8.73 9.92
N ALA A 82 1.52 -7.73 10.53
CA ALA A 82 2.75 -7.15 9.99
C ALA A 82 3.86 -8.20 9.83
N MET A 83 4.07 -9.06 10.83
CA MET A 83 5.06 -10.14 10.76
C MET A 83 4.75 -11.14 9.63
N GLU A 84 3.48 -11.48 9.41
CA GLU A 84 3.06 -12.39 8.34
C GLU A 84 3.20 -11.74 6.95
N GLU A 85 2.97 -10.43 6.82
CA GLU A 85 3.23 -9.72 5.57
C GLU A 85 4.73 -9.68 5.23
N VAL A 86 5.60 -9.52 6.23
CA VAL A 86 7.06 -9.59 6.03
C VAL A 86 7.51 -11.00 5.66
N ASP A 87 6.94 -12.02 6.32
CA ASP A 87 7.24 -13.44 6.06
C ASP A 87 6.87 -13.85 4.62
N LYS A 88 5.83 -13.22 4.05
CA LYS A 88 5.39 -13.43 2.67
C LYS A 88 6.02 -12.48 1.65
N GLY A 89 6.96 -11.61 2.04
CA GLY A 89 7.59 -10.66 1.11
C GLY A 89 6.67 -9.55 0.58
N LEU A 90 5.51 -9.33 1.21
CA LEU A 90 4.49 -8.37 0.75
C LEU A 90 4.82 -6.91 1.08
N ILE A 91 5.96 -6.67 1.74
CA ILE A 91 6.38 -5.34 2.20
C ILE A 91 7.66 -4.95 1.45
N VAL A 92 7.54 -3.89 0.65
CA VAL A 92 8.70 -3.24 0.03
C VAL A 92 9.40 -2.34 1.05
N TYR A 93 10.71 -2.47 1.17
CA TYR A 93 11.56 -1.62 1.99
C TYR A 93 12.87 -1.31 1.24
N ALA A 94 13.46 -0.15 1.49
CA ALA A 94 14.74 0.25 0.92
C ALA A 94 15.84 0.17 1.99
N LEU A 95 17.02 -0.29 1.57
CA LEU A 95 18.24 -0.26 2.37
C LEU A 95 19.16 0.85 1.85
N PRO A 96 19.90 1.55 2.74
CA PRO A 96 20.92 2.49 2.30
C PRO A 96 22.06 1.74 1.58
N GLU A 97 22.74 2.43 0.68
CA GLU A 97 23.93 1.90 0.02
C GLU A 97 25.03 1.61 1.06
N PRO A 98 25.71 0.45 0.98
CA PRO A 98 26.81 0.13 1.89
C PRO A 98 27.96 1.12 1.67
N GLN A 99 28.43 1.77 2.75
CA GLN A 99 29.69 2.51 2.69
C GLN A 99 30.85 1.52 2.56
N GLU A 100 31.65 1.65 1.51
CA GLU A 100 32.93 0.96 1.42
C GLU A 100 33.82 1.44 2.57
N PRO A 101 34.51 0.52 3.27
CA PRO A 101 35.45 0.93 4.31
C PRO A 101 36.57 1.72 3.63
N GLU A 102 36.81 2.96 4.06
CA GLU A 102 37.99 3.69 3.61
C GLU A 102 39.21 2.84 3.93
N SER A 103 39.88 2.36 2.89
CA SER A 103 41.11 1.62 3.03
C SER A 103 42.14 2.54 3.66
N GLU A 104 42.39 2.39 4.95
CA GLU A 104 43.57 2.96 5.60
C GLU A 104 44.81 2.35 4.93
N GLU A 105 45.35 3.09 3.97
CA GLU A 105 46.61 2.80 3.27
C GLU A 105 47.72 2.71 4.32
N SER A 106 48.33 1.53 4.42
CA SER A 106 49.40 1.19 5.38
C SER A 106 50.77 1.72 4.98
#